data_AF-K9VWA8-F1
#
_entry.id   AF-K9VWA8-F1
#
_cell.length_a   1.000
_cell.length_b   1.000
_cell.length_c   1.000
_cell.angle_alpha   90.00
_cell.angle_beta   90.00
_cell.angle_gamma   90.00
#
_symmetry.space_group_name_H-M   'P 1'
#
loop_
_entity.id
_entity.type
_entity.pdbx_description
1 polymer ?
#
loop_
_entity_poly.entity_id
_entity_poly.type
_entity_poly.pdbx_seq_one_letter_code
_entity_poly.pdbx_strand_id
1 'polypeptide(L)'
;MLGQLWQWLKQLFRRLLGRKTPPPSQSEGRNLSFPLNKDGHRGVDTKQLTNIDSENIFMQVLEGVHQGWSRGNVKGFLLTKNINEADLVTWLQEFGRKLLQSPEPDQELLRRMVMLGELRCGEISTASYEIGIQKLIQEPKAEVWEYDGLDQ
;
A
#
# COMPACT_ATOMS: atom_id res chain seq x y z
N MET A 1 14.36 -5.38 -4.98
CA MET A 1 13.84 -4.90 -3.68
C MET A 1 12.37 -5.28 -3.44
N LEU A 2 11.47 -5.26 -4.45
CA LEU A 2 10.05 -5.62 -4.27
C LEU A 2 9.81 -7.04 -3.66
N GLY A 3 10.69 -8.00 -3.93
CA GLY A 3 10.50 -9.38 -3.45
C GLY A 3 10.60 -9.57 -1.93
N GLN A 4 11.28 -8.66 -1.21
CA GLN A 4 11.48 -8.78 0.24
C GLN A 4 10.29 -8.21 1.02
N LEU A 5 9.74 -7.07 0.60
CA LEU A 5 8.57 -6.46 1.23
C LEU A 5 7.24 -7.08 0.77
N TRP A 6 7.17 -7.71 -0.40
CA TRP A 6 6.00 -8.50 -0.81
C TRP A 6 5.68 -9.61 0.20
N GLN A 7 6.70 -10.19 0.84
CA GLN A 7 6.51 -11.18 1.90
C GLN A 7 5.98 -10.56 3.20
N TRP A 8 6.47 -9.36 3.55
CA TRP A 8 5.94 -8.58 4.66
C TRP A 8 4.49 -8.15 4.42
N LEU A 9 4.15 -7.75 3.20
CA LEU A 9 2.82 -7.37 2.76
C LEU A 9 1.83 -8.53 2.90
N LYS A 10 2.21 -9.75 2.47
CA LYS A 10 1.40 -10.96 2.74
C LYS A 10 1.19 -11.21 4.24
N GLN A 11 2.14 -10.81 5.10
CA GLN A 11 2.00 -10.93 6.55
C GLN A 11 1.01 -9.89 7.11
N LEU A 12 1.03 -8.67 6.55
CA LEU A 12 0.11 -7.58 6.89
C LEU A 12 -1.33 -7.93 6.48
N PHE A 13 -1.52 -8.45 5.27
CA PHE A 13 -2.83 -8.94 4.81
C PHE A 13 -3.30 -10.18 5.57
N ARG A 14 -2.41 -11.09 5.95
CA ARG A 14 -2.76 -12.25 6.81
C ARG A 14 -3.38 -11.84 8.15
N ARG A 15 -2.96 -10.71 8.73
CA ARG A 15 -3.57 -10.16 9.96
C ARG A 15 -4.98 -9.60 9.75
N LEU A 16 -5.32 -9.24 8.52
CA LEU A 16 -6.58 -8.56 8.17
C LEU A 16 -7.60 -9.49 7.51
N LEU A 17 -7.17 -10.55 6.80
CA LEU A 17 -8.06 -11.52 6.14
C LEU A 17 -8.49 -12.71 7.04
N GLY A 18 -7.94 -12.85 8.25
CA GLY A 18 -8.18 -14.02 9.11
C GLY A 18 -8.45 -13.67 10.57
N ARG A 19 -9.73 -13.52 10.94
CA ARG A 19 -10.14 -13.63 12.35
C ARG A 19 -10.21 -15.10 12.76
N LYS A 20 -9.13 -15.64 13.34
CA LYS A 20 -9.13 -16.56 14.50
C LYS A 20 -7.79 -16.41 15.26
N THR A 21 -7.78 -15.61 16.33
CA THR A 21 -6.67 -15.52 17.29
C THR A 21 -6.82 -16.55 18.41
N PRO A 22 -5.72 -17.10 18.95
CA PRO A 22 -5.58 -17.32 20.38
C PRO A 22 -4.69 -16.21 21.03
N PRO A 23 -4.79 -16.01 22.36
CA PRO A 23 -4.32 -14.82 23.09
C PRO A 23 -2.78 -14.70 23.25
N PRO A 24 -2.29 -13.50 23.66
CA PRO A 24 -0.87 -13.18 23.71
C PRO A 24 -0.19 -13.63 25.02
N SER A 25 0.97 -14.27 24.91
CA SER A 25 1.87 -14.52 26.05
C SER A 25 3.04 -13.53 26.04
N GLN A 26 2.99 -12.63 27.03
CA GLN A 26 4.08 -12.18 27.91
C GLN A 26 5.36 -11.57 27.31
N SER A 27 5.41 -10.23 27.45
CA SER A 27 6.47 -9.42 28.06
C SER A 27 7.88 -10.01 28.25
N GLU A 28 8.87 -9.34 27.66
CA GLU A 28 10.23 -9.04 28.13
C GLU A 28 10.78 -8.03 27.10
N GLY A 29 11.46 -6.92 27.37
CA GLY A 29 12.05 -6.30 28.53
C GLY A 29 12.62 -4.96 28.03
N ARG A 30 12.64 -3.94 28.90
CA ARG A 30 13.15 -2.60 28.58
C ARG A 30 14.61 -2.65 28.11
N ASN A 31 14.93 -1.94 27.04
CA ASN A 31 16.25 -1.33 26.86
C ASN A 31 16.08 0.08 26.29
N LEU A 32 16.09 1.05 27.21
CA LEU A 32 16.31 2.46 26.92
C LEU A 32 17.82 2.66 26.76
N SER A 33 18.27 2.78 25.52
CA SER A 33 19.64 3.22 25.21
C SER A 33 19.55 4.34 24.18
N PHE A 34 19.61 5.59 24.63
CA PHE A 34 19.80 6.76 23.78
C PHE A 34 21.30 7.04 23.66
N PRO A 35 21.92 6.93 22.48
CA PRO A 35 23.12 7.69 22.19
C PRO A 35 22.73 9.04 21.57
N LEU A 36 23.04 10.10 22.32
CA LEU A 36 22.96 11.49 21.88
C LEU A 36 24.12 11.74 20.90
N ASN A 37 23.88 11.66 19.58
CA ASN A 37 24.83 12.17 18.59
C ASN A 37 24.42 13.59 18.16
N LYS A 38 25.15 14.56 18.71
CA LYS A 38 25.30 15.91 18.17
C LYS A 38 26.22 15.79 16.97
N ASP A 39 25.72 16.06 15.78
CA ASP A 39 26.50 16.68 14.71
C ASP A 39 25.56 17.53 13.87
N GLY A 40 25.85 18.83 13.83
CA GLY A 40 25.08 19.81 13.10
C GLY A 40 25.46 19.81 11.63
N HIS A 41 24.52 19.41 10.78
CA HIS A 41 24.47 19.84 9.39
C HIS A 41 23.03 20.21 9.06
N ARG A 42 22.75 21.51 9.14
CA ARG A 42 21.49 22.10 8.66
C ARG A 42 21.62 22.30 7.15
N GLY A 43 21.65 21.19 6.42
CA GLY A 43 21.27 21.17 5.01
C GLY A 43 19.75 21.10 4.95
N VAL A 44 19.12 21.73 3.97
CA VAL A 44 17.73 21.42 3.67
C VAL A 44 17.76 20.03 3.02
N ASP A 45 17.70 19.00 3.86
CA ASP A 45 17.69 17.61 3.41
C ASP A 45 16.31 17.35 2.81
N THR A 46 16.15 17.63 1.52
CA THR A 46 15.15 16.92 0.73
C THR A 46 15.60 15.46 0.75
N LYS A 47 15.16 14.70 1.75
CA LYS A 47 15.47 13.30 1.94
C LYS A 47 15.15 12.60 0.62
N GLN A 48 16.18 12.27 -0.16
CA GLN A 48 15.98 11.51 -1.40
C GLN A 48 15.35 10.19 -0.98
N LEU A 49 14.08 10.05 -1.31
CA LEU A 49 13.27 8.94 -0.84
C LEU A 49 13.78 7.68 -1.54
N THR A 50 14.32 6.73 -0.78
CA THR A 50 14.73 5.47 -1.39
C THR A 50 13.47 4.74 -1.87
N ASN A 51 13.58 3.92 -2.91
CA ASN A 51 12.45 3.12 -3.41
C ASN A 51 11.76 2.28 -2.31
N ILE A 52 12.49 1.93 -1.24
CA ILE A 52 11.96 1.19 -0.08
C ILE A 52 11.13 2.10 0.83
N ASP A 53 11.53 3.37 1.00
CA ASP A 53 10.78 4.33 1.80
C ASP A 53 9.43 4.65 1.16
N SER A 54 9.41 4.94 -0.16
CA SER A 54 8.17 5.20 -0.92
C SER A 54 7.18 4.04 -0.81
N GLU A 55 7.68 2.81 -0.93
CA GLU A 55 6.88 1.60 -0.81
C GLU A 55 6.23 1.47 0.57
N ASN A 56 7.02 1.61 1.63
CA ASN A 56 6.52 1.55 3.01
C ASN A 56 5.48 2.63 3.31
N ILE A 57 5.69 3.84 2.79
CA ILE A 57 4.78 4.96 2.98
C ILE A 57 3.47 4.70 2.24
N PHE A 58 3.54 4.25 0.99
CA PHE A 58 2.35 3.94 0.21
C PHE A 58 1.51 2.84 0.88
N MET A 59 2.15 1.78 1.37
CA MET A 59 1.43 0.70 2.08
C MET A 59 0.75 1.19 3.36
N GLN A 60 1.40 2.05 4.15
CA GLN A 60 0.78 2.67 5.32
C GLN A 60 -0.42 3.55 4.94
N VAL A 61 -0.34 4.27 3.82
CA VAL A 61 -1.48 5.05 3.30
C VAL A 61 -2.65 4.11 2.96
N LEU A 62 -2.40 3.03 2.20
CA LEU A 62 -3.46 2.08 1.85
C LEU A 62 -4.08 1.39 3.07
N GLU A 63 -3.26 1.06 4.07
CA GLU A 63 -3.75 0.54 5.35
C GLU A 63 -4.63 1.57 6.08
N GLY A 64 -4.17 2.81 6.17
CA GLY A 64 -4.95 3.90 6.76
C GLY A 64 -6.28 4.11 6.05
N VAL A 65 -6.30 4.12 4.72
CA VAL A 65 -7.53 4.22 3.91
C VAL A 65 -8.47 3.06 4.19
N HIS A 66 -7.95 1.83 4.26
CA HIS A 66 -8.75 0.66 4.63
C HIS A 66 -9.32 0.77 6.05
N GLN A 67 -8.61 1.42 6.98
CA GLN A 67 -9.07 1.72 8.33
C GLN A 67 -10.02 2.95 8.39
N GLY A 68 -10.35 3.57 7.26
CA GLY A 68 -11.29 4.69 7.18
C GLY A 68 -10.63 6.07 7.22
N TRP A 69 -9.36 6.21 6.87
CA TRP A 69 -8.72 7.52 6.72
C TRP A 69 -9.46 8.39 5.71
N SER A 70 -9.73 9.62 6.12
CA SER A 70 -10.22 10.67 5.23
C SER A 70 -9.09 11.26 4.39
N ARG A 71 -9.47 12.06 3.38
CA ARG A 71 -8.55 12.90 2.60
C ARG A 71 -7.60 13.72 3.50
N GLY A 72 -8.11 14.27 4.61
CA GLY A 72 -7.32 15.05 5.56
C GLY A 72 -6.28 14.21 6.30
N ASN A 73 -6.63 12.98 6.68
CA ASN A 73 -5.70 12.05 7.33
C ASN A 73 -4.54 11.67 6.39
N VAL A 74 -4.85 11.33 5.14
CA VAL A 74 -3.83 10.98 4.13
C VAL A 74 -2.87 12.15 3.91
N LYS A 75 -3.40 13.36 3.68
CA LYS A 75 -2.57 14.55 3.48
C LYS A 75 -1.71 14.85 4.70
N GLY A 76 -2.29 14.85 5.90
CA GLY A 76 -1.55 15.10 7.13
C GLY A 76 -0.43 14.08 7.37
N PHE A 77 -0.68 12.81 7.04
CA PHE A 77 0.33 11.76 7.13
C PHE A 77 1.50 12.00 6.16
N LEU A 78 1.21 12.31 4.88
CA LEU A 78 2.24 12.58 3.87
C LEU A 78 3.09 13.81 4.22
N LEU A 79 2.46 14.88 4.72
CA LEU A 79 3.18 16.05 5.24
C LEU A 79 4.10 15.68 6.40
N THR A 80 3.61 14.89 7.37
CA THR A 80 4.40 14.46 8.55
C THR A 80 5.61 13.62 8.14
N LYS A 81 5.52 12.86 7.04
CA LYS A 81 6.62 12.07 6.51
C LYS A 81 7.60 12.88 5.65
N ASN A 82 7.34 14.18 5.43
CA ASN A 82 8.12 15.09 4.58
C ASN A 82 8.35 14.52 3.18
N ILE A 83 7.27 14.01 2.57
CA ILE A 83 7.33 13.31 1.29
C ILE A 83 7.00 14.27 0.16
N ASN A 84 7.86 14.24 -0.85
CA ASN A 84 7.55 14.84 -2.14
C ASN A 84 6.54 13.94 -2.86
N GLU A 85 5.34 14.47 -3.11
CA GLU A 85 4.27 13.74 -3.78
C GLU A 85 4.70 13.27 -5.18
N ALA A 86 5.48 14.07 -5.91
CA ALA A 86 5.94 13.71 -7.26
C ALA A 86 6.86 12.49 -7.26
N ASP A 87 7.75 12.36 -6.25
CA ASP A 87 8.63 11.21 -6.11
C ASP A 87 7.83 9.94 -5.77
N LEU A 88 6.82 10.08 -4.91
CA LEU A 88 5.92 8.99 -4.56
C LEU A 88 5.08 8.54 -5.76
N VAL A 89 4.59 9.48 -6.57
CA VAL A 89 3.84 9.19 -7.81
C VAL A 89 4.73 8.51 -8.85
N THR A 90 5.95 9.01 -9.06
CA THR A 90 6.92 8.40 -9.98
C THR A 90 7.23 6.96 -9.58
N TRP A 91 7.49 6.74 -8.29
CA TRP A 91 7.65 5.39 -7.75
C TRP A 91 6.39 4.53 -7.97
N LEU A 92 5.21 5.09 -7.73
CA LEU A 92 3.94 4.37 -7.85
C LEU A 92 3.67 3.92 -9.29
N GLN A 93 4.03 4.73 -10.30
CA GLN A 93 3.90 4.35 -11.71
C GLN A 93 4.76 3.13 -12.05
N GLU A 94 6.02 3.11 -11.60
CA GLU A 94 6.92 1.97 -11.80
C GLU A 94 6.47 0.73 -11.02
N PHE A 95 5.94 0.91 -9.82
CA PHE A 95 5.32 -0.16 -9.04
C PHE A 95 4.08 -0.71 -9.76
N GLY A 96 3.18 0.17 -10.21
CA GLY A 96 1.96 -0.17 -10.93
C GLY A 96 2.24 -0.95 -12.20
N ARG A 97 3.22 -0.54 -13.00
CA ARG A 97 3.64 -1.28 -14.20
C ARG A 97 4.04 -2.73 -13.88
N LYS A 98 4.76 -2.96 -12.78
CA LYS A 98 5.14 -4.31 -12.31
C LYS A 98 3.93 -5.08 -11.79
N LEU A 99 3.05 -4.41 -11.05
CA LEU A 99 1.82 -4.99 -10.52
C LEU A 99 0.89 -5.46 -11.64
N LEU A 100 0.74 -4.66 -12.71
CA LEU A 100 -0.06 -4.98 -13.89
C LEU A 100 0.49 -6.16 -14.68
N GLN A 101 1.82 -6.34 -14.69
CA GLN A 101 2.49 -7.48 -15.34
C GLN A 101 2.41 -8.78 -14.51
N SER A 102 2.01 -8.70 -13.24
CA SER A 102 1.85 -9.89 -12.40
C SER A 102 0.67 -10.75 -12.90
N PRO A 103 0.84 -12.08 -13.07
CA PRO A 103 -0.22 -12.98 -13.52
C PRO A 103 -1.35 -13.10 -12.50
N GLU A 104 -1.03 -13.06 -11.20
CA GLU A 104 -2.01 -13.07 -10.10
C GLU A 104 -1.72 -11.87 -9.17
N PRO A 105 -2.29 -10.69 -9.46
CA PRO A 105 -2.18 -9.54 -8.57
C PRO A 105 -3.02 -9.75 -7.30
N ASP A 106 -2.62 -9.12 -6.19
CA ASP A 106 -3.43 -9.10 -4.97
C ASP A 106 -4.68 -8.20 -5.19
N GLN A 107 -5.84 -8.83 -5.27
CA GLN A 107 -7.13 -8.17 -5.52
C GLN A 107 -7.50 -7.15 -4.43
N GLU A 108 -7.14 -7.42 -3.17
CA GLU A 108 -7.43 -6.51 -2.06
C GLU A 108 -6.51 -5.28 -2.13
N LEU A 109 -5.25 -5.46 -2.52
CA LEU A 109 -4.35 -4.35 -2.79
C LEU A 109 -4.94 -3.40 -3.84
N LEU A 110 -5.41 -3.95 -4.97
CA LEU A 110 -6.02 -3.17 -6.04
C LEU A 110 -7.28 -2.41 -5.57
N ARG A 111 -8.14 -3.06 -4.78
CA ARG A 111 -9.33 -2.41 -4.18
C ARG A 111 -8.97 -1.24 -3.29
N ARG A 112 -7.95 -1.38 -2.43
CA ARG A 112 -7.48 -0.28 -1.57
C ARG A 112 -6.88 0.87 -2.38
N MET A 113 -6.21 0.58 -3.48
CA MET A 113 -5.74 1.61 -4.40
C MET A 113 -6.90 2.39 -5.03
N VAL A 114 -8.00 1.71 -5.39
CA VAL A 114 -9.24 2.37 -5.84
C VAL A 114 -9.84 3.24 -4.73
N MET A 115 -9.96 2.73 -3.49
CA MET A 115 -10.45 3.50 -2.34
C MET A 115 -9.62 4.77 -2.09
N LEU A 116 -8.28 4.68 -2.16
CA LEU A 116 -7.40 5.84 -2.06
C LEU A 116 -7.67 6.84 -3.19
N GLY A 117 -7.95 6.33 -4.39
CA GLY A 117 -8.37 7.11 -5.54
C GLY A 117 -9.62 7.95 -5.30
N GLU A 118 -10.63 7.35 -4.69
CA GLU A 118 -11.92 7.99 -4.37
C GLU A 118 -11.78 9.18 -3.40
N LEU A 119 -10.73 9.20 -2.57
CA LEU A 119 -10.47 10.31 -1.64
C LEU A 119 -10.00 11.61 -2.34
N ARG A 120 -9.59 11.54 -3.62
CA ARG A 120 -9.13 12.70 -4.42
C ARG A 120 -8.13 13.58 -3.65
N CYS A 121 -7.11 12.96 -3.06
CA CYS A 121 -6.14 13.64 -2.21
C CYS A 121 -4.96 14.26 -2.97
N GLY A 122 -4.86 14.05 -4.28
CA GLY A 122 -3.80 14.59 -5.13
C GLY A 122 -3.49 13.65 -6.29
N GLU A 123 -2.32 13.80 -6.88
CA GLU A 123 -1.85 12.97 -8.00
C GLU A 123 -1.68 11.51 -7.57
N ILE A 124 -1.30 11.29 -6.30
CA ILE A 124 -1.17 9.94 -5.74
C ILE A 124 -2.50 9.17 -5.73
N SER A 125 -3.63 9.86 -5.51
CA SER A 125 -4.97 9.25 -5.63
C SER A 125 -5.28 8.87 -7.06
N THR A 126 -5.04 9.76 -8.01
CA THR A 126 -5.34 9.53 -9.43
C THR A 126 -4.55 8.34 -9.95
N ALA A 127 -3.23 8.32 -9.74
CA ALA A 127 -2.37 7.21 -10.15
C ALA A 127 -2.81 5.88 -9.51
N SER A 128 -3.18 5.88 -8.23
CA SER A 128 -3.67 4.68 -7.53
C SER A 128 -4.98 4.16 -8.12
N TYR A 129 -5.91 5.07 -8.42
CA TYR A 129 -7.20 4.73 -9.03
C TYR A 129 -7.03 4.08 -10.40
N GLU A 130 -6.22 4.68 -11.26
CA GLU A 130 -5.97 4.21 -12.62
C GLU A 130 -5.37 2.81 -12.63
N ILE A 131 -4.32 2.58 -11.84
CA ILE A 131 -3.68 1.26 -11.73
C ILE A 131 -4.66 0.22 -11.17
N GLY A 132 -5.38 0.57 -10.11
CA GLY A 132 -6.33 -0.32 -9.43
C GLY A 132 -7.44 -0.79 -10.38
N ILE A 133 -8.10 0.16 -11.05
CA ILE A 133 -9.21 -0.16 -11.95
C ILE A 133 -8.75 -0.89 -13.21
N GLN A 134 -7.58 -0.53 -13.76
CA GLN A 134 -7.08 -1.11 -15.00
C GLN A 134 -6.90 -2.62 -14.87
N LYS A 135 -6.44 -3.11 -13.72
CA LYS A 135 -6.28 -4.55 -13.48
C LYS A 135 -7.59 -5.23 -13.08
N LEU A 136 -8.42 -4.58 -12.25
CA LEU A 136 -9.72 -5.12 -11.84
C LEU A 136 -10.67 -5.36 -13.02
N ILE A 137 -10.66 -4.47 -14.02
CA ILE A 137 -11.47 -4.62 -15.24
C ILE A 137 -10.92 -5.73 -16.16
N GLN A 138 -9.62 -5.99 -16.12
CA GLN A 138 -8.96 -7.04 -16.92
C GLN A 138 -9.18 -8.46 -16.37
N GLU A 139 -9.73 -8.62 -15.17
CA GLU A 139 -10.20 -9.92 -14.67
C GLU A 139 -11.72 -10.04 -14.86
N PRO A 140 -12.21 -10.45 -16.05
CA PRO A 140 -13.52 -11.07 -16.09
C PRO A 140 -13.39 -12.36 -15.30
N LYS A 141 -14.03 -12.43 -14.13
CA LYS A 141 -14.34 -13.72 -13.49
C LYS A 141 -15.31 -14.42 -14.44
N ALA A 142 -14.78 -15.10 -15.45
CA ALA A 142 -15.52 -15.95 -16.36
C ALA A 142 -15.95 -17.20 -15.59
N GLU A 143 -16.91 -17.02 -14.69
CA GLU A 143 -17.83 -18.06 -14.27
C GLU A 143 -19.05 -17.93 -15.19
N VAL A 144 -18.79 -17.99 -16.49
CA VAL A 144 -19.83 -18.24 -17.49
C VAL A 144 -20.12 -19.72 -17.33
N TRP A 145 -21.12 -20.05 -16.53
CA TRP A 145 -21.71 -21.37 -16.61
C TRP A 145 -22.21 -21.53 -18.03
N GLU A 146 -21.49 -22.31 -18.83
CA GLU A 146 -22.01 -22.86 -20.06
C GLU A 146 -23.24 -23.67 -19.63
N TYR A 147 -24.42 -23.09 -19.84
CA TYR A 147 -25.67 -23.79 -19.61
C TYR A 147 -25.73 -24.89 -20.66
N ASP A 148 -25.26 -26.08 -20.27
CA ASP A 148 -25.42 -27.31 -21.02
C ASP A 148 -26.92 -27.63 -20.98
N GLY A 149 -27.64 -27.08 -21.94
CA GLY A 149 -29.09 -27.18 -22.05
C GLY A 149 -29.49 -28.63 -22.27
N LEU A 150 -29.70 -29.36 -21.17
CA LEU A 150 -30.42 -30.63 -21.15
C LEU A 150 -31.91 -30.34 -20.95
N ASP A 151 -32.60 -30.07 -22.05
CA ASP A 151 -34.06 -30.14 -22.22
C ASP A 151 -34.32 -30.03 -23.75
N GLN A 152 -34.83 -31.00 -24.53
CA GLN A 152 -35.49 -32.29 -24.34
C GLN A 152 -35.20 -33.19 -25.55
#